data_AF-A0A2N2T6V8-F1
#
_entry.id   AF-A0A2N2T6V8-F1
#
_cell.length_a   1.000
_cell.length_b   1.000
_cell.length_c   1.000
_cell.angle_alpha   90.00
_cell.angle_beta   90.00
_cell.angle_gamma   90.00
#
_symmetry.space_group_name_H-M   'P 1'
#
loop_
_entity.id
_entity.type
_entity.pdbx_description
1 polymer ?
#
loop_
_entity_poly.entity_id
_entity_poly.type
_entity_poly.pdbx_seq_one_letter_code
_entity_poly.pdbx_strand_id
1 'polypeptide(L)'
;MERLLPDEPMRNLMDWLPMLPVTSAQQVDYQAADPAVLIVLAEAAETTMNVLHSGIGSIGNLLAHSAVAIEDGSISSDSVEALGHLMAELGALAAGSMVLAARCRRETADYQPT
;
A
#
# COMPACT_ATOMS: atom_id res chain seq x y z
N MET A 1 14.98 -2.40 19.77
CA MET A 1 14.00 -3.04 18.87
C MET A 1 12.72 -2.24 18.97
N GLU A 2 12.64 -1.18 18.18
CA GLU A 2 11.51 -0.25 18.19
C GLU A 2 10.30 -0.99 17.63
N ARG A 3 9.25 -1.13 18.43
CA ARG A 3 8.06 -1.88 18.07
C ARG A 3 7.28 -1.02 17.08
N LEU A 4 7.27 -1.40 15.79
CA LEU A 4 6.42 -0.79 14.76
C LEU A 4 5.01 -0.63 15.33
N LEU A 5 4.51 0.60 15.35
CA LEU A 5 3.18 0.88 15.88
C LEU A 5 2.14 0.31 14.90
N PRO A 6 1.11 -0.41 15.37
CA PRO A 6 0.09 -1.02 14.52
C PRO A 6 -0.72 -0.02 13.66
N ASP A 7 -0.58 1.29 13.91
CA ASP A 7 -1.42 2.34 13.30
C ASP A 7 -0.80 3.05 12.08
N GLU A 8 0.41 2.70 11.64
CA GLU A 8 1.09 3.35 10.50
C GLU A 8 1.47 2.35 9.37
N PRO A 9 0.49 1.72 8.68
CA PRO A 9 0.77 0.59 7.79
C PRO A 9 1.69 0.93 6.62
N MET A 10 1.55 2.12 6.02
CA MET A 10 2.43 2.58 4.95
C MET A 10 3.87 2.79 5.41
N ARG A 11 4.05 3.35 6.61
CA ARG A 11 5.38 3.55 7.19
C ARG A 11 6.02 2.21 7.54
N ASN A 12 5.25 1.33 8.16
CA ASN A 12 5.69 -0.02 8.47
C ASN A 12 6.13 -0.76 7.20
N LEU A 13 5.36 -0.65 6.11
CA LEU A 13 5.73 -1.22 4.81
C LEU A 13 7.08 -0.67 4.31
N MET A 14 7.29 0.65 4.38
CA MET A 14 8.55 1.28 3.98
C MET A 14 9.74 0.85 4.85
N ASP A 15 9.53 0.58 6.13
CA ASP A 15 10.60 0.13 7.04
C ASP A 15 11.03 -1.32 6.74
N TRP A 16 10.12 -2.17 6.25
CA TRP A 16 10.41 -3.57 5.92
C TRP A 16 10.96 -3.78 4.50
N LEU A 17 10.61 -2.92 3.53
CA LEU A 17 11.08 -3.07 2.15
C LEU A 17 12.62 -3.17 2.02
N PRO A 18 13.44 -2.38 2.74
CA PRO A 18 14.90 -2.47 2.68
C PRO A 18 15.49 -3.78 3.22
N MET A 19 14.70 -4.57 3.95
CA MET A 19 15.14 -5.85 4.49
C MET A 19 15.09 -6.98 3.46
N LEU A 20 14.43 -6.75 2.32
CA LEU A 20 14.36 -7.73 1.25
C LEU A 20 15.71 -7.85 0.53
N PRO A 21 16.26 -9.07 0.37
CA PRO A 21 17.43 -9.27 -0.47
C PRO A 21 17.08 -9.00 -1.94
N VAL A 22 18.08 -8.51 -2.68
CA VAL A 22 17.94 -8.13 -4.07
C VAL A 22 18.98 -8.89 -4.90
N THR A 23 18.52 -9.49 -5.99
CA THR A 23 19.38 -10.18 -6.96
C THR A 23 20.29 -9.20 -7.72
N SER A 24 21.29 -9.71 -8.44
CA SER A 24 22.14 -8.90 -9.33
C SER A 24 21.36 -8.19 -10.44
N ALA A 25 20.15 -8.64 -10.77
CA ALA A 25 19.23 -8.02 -11.73
C ALA A 25 18.33 -6.93 -11.10
N GLN A 26 18.61 -6.50 -9.86
CA GLN A 26 17.80 -5.53 -9.11
C GLN A 26 16.34 -5.97 -8.90
N GLN A 27 16.10 -7.28 -8.82
CA GLN A 27 14.80 -7.86 -8.48
C GLN A 27 14.84 -8.43 -7.06
N VAL A 28 13.72 -8.35 -6.33
CA VAL A 28 13.58 -8.97 -5.01
C VAL A 28 13.83 -10.48 -5.10
N ASP A 29 14.73 -10.98 -4.26
CA ASP A 29 15.01 -12.41 -4.11
C ASP A 29 14.16 -12.99 -2.99
N TYR A 30 12.91 -13.34 -3.29
CA TYR A 30 12.00 -13.86 -2.27
C TYR A 30 12.45 -15.23 -1.72
N GLN A 31 13.27 -15.99 -2.44
CA GLN A 31 13.77 -17.30 -1.98
C GLN A 31 14.90 -17.16 -0.96
N ALA A 32 15.73 -16.12 -1.11
CA ALA A 32 16.81 -15.82 -0.16
C ALA A 32 16.34 -15.01 1.06
N ALA A 33 15.09 -14.52 1.06
CA ALA A 33 14.55 -13.70 2.13
C ALA A 33 14.23 -14.52 3.39
N ASP A 34 14.39 -13.90 4.56
CA ASP A 34 13.95 -14.50 5.83
C ASP A 34 12.41 -14.67 5.80
N PRO A 35 11.88 -15.89 6.00
CA PRO A 35 10.44 -16.14 6.02
C PRO A 35 9.68 -15.27 7.03
N ALA A 36 10.28 -14.95 8.19
CA ALA A 36 9.66 -14.07 9.17
C ALA A 36 9.49 -12.65 8.63
N VAL A 37 10.47 -12.15 7.88
CA VAL A 37 10.39 -10.85 7.18
C VAL A 37 9.29 -10.88 6.13
N LEU A 38 9.20 -11.95 5.33
CA LEU A 38 8.17 -12.09 4.30
C LEU A 38 6.75 -12.10 4.88
N ILE A 39 6.53 -12.77 6.02
CA ILE A 39 5.22 -12.78 6.71
C ILE A 39 4.83 -11.36 7.13
N VAL A 40 5.71 -10.65 7.83
CA VAL A 40 5.42 -9.29 8.32
C VAL A 40 5.22 -8.32 7.15
N LEU A 41 6.02 -8.46 6.09
CA LEU A 41 5.89 -7.62 4.91
C LEU A 41 4.56 -7.88 4.18
N ALA A 42 4.10 -9.12 4.11
CA ALA A 42 2.79 -9.45 3.55
C ALA A 42 1.66 -8.78 4.32
N GLU A 43 1.68 -8.88 5.66
CA GLU A 43 0.67 -8.26 6.52
C GLU A 43 0.68 -6.72 6.43
N ALA A 44 1.86 -6.11 6.39
CA ALA A 44 2.01 -4.67 6.20
C ALA A 44 1.49 -4.22 4.83
N ALA A 45 1.75 -4.99 3.77
CA ALA A 45 1.27 -4.70 2.42
C ALA A 45 -0.26 -4.88 2.28
N GLU A 46 -0.83 -5.94 2.86
CA GLU A 46 -2.29 -6.17 2.92
C GLU A 46 -3.00 -5.04 3.68
N THR A 47 -2.45 -4.63 4.83
CA THR A 47 -3.01 -3.54 5.64
C THR A 47 -2.91 -2.21 4.89
N THR A 48 -1.78 -1.94 4.23
CA THR A 48 -1.58 -0.74 3.39
C THR A 48 -2.61 -0.70 2.26
N MET A 49 -2.79 -1.79 1.51
CA MET A 49 -3.78 -1.88 0.45
C MET A 49 -5.20 -1.56 0.97
N ASN A 50 -5.58 -2.11 2.12
CA ASN A 50 -6.90 -1.86 2.71
C ASN A 50 -7.11 -0.39 3.10
N VAL A 51 -6.10 0.25 3.69
CA VAL A 51 -6.15 1.69 4.03
C VAL A 51 -6.28 2.54 2.77
N LEU A 52 -5.50 2.23 1.73
CA LEU A 52 -5.53 2.96 0.46
C LEU A 52 -6.90 2.85 -0.22
N HIS A 53 -7.45 1.64 -0.36
CA HIS A 53 -8.78 1.44 -0.95
C HIS A 53 -9.89 2.16 -0.16
N SER A 54 -9.85 2.07 1.18
CA SER A 54 -10.81 2.77 2.04
C SER A 54 -10.71 4.30 1.89
N GLY A 55 -9.48 4.83 1.82
CA GLY A 55 -9.22 6.24 1.60
C GLY A 55 -9.73 6.73 0.24
N ILE A 56 -9.43 6.01 -0.84
CA ILE A 56 -9.91 6.32 -2.20
C ILE A 56 -11.44 6.34 -2.24
N GLY A 57 -12.11 5.35 -1.65
CA GLY A 57 -13.57 5.30 -1.58
C GLY A 57 -14.16 6.49 -0.80
N SER A 58 -13.53 6.87 0.31
CA SER A 58 -13.95 8.00 1.13
C SER A 58 -13.79 9.34 0.40
N ILE A 59 -12.68 9.54 -0.31
CA ILE A 59 -12.46 10.74 -1.15
C ILE A 59 -13.51 10.80 -2.27
N GLY A 60 -13.74 9.69 -2.97
CA GLY A 60 -14.78 9.62 -4.00
C GLY A 60 -16.17 9.98 -3.47
N ASN A 61 -16.51 9.50 -2.27
CA ASN A 61 -17.76 9.86 -1.62
C ASN A 61 -17.84 11.36 -1.28
N LEU A 62 -16.76 11.97 -0.78
CA LEU A 62 -16.71 13.42 -0.52
C LEU A 62 -16.87 14.24 -1.80
N LEU A 63 -16.21 13.85 -2.89
CA LEU A 63 -16.33 14.51 -4.19
C LEU A 63 -17.77 14.45 -4.73
N ALA A 64 -18.44 13.29 -4.59
CA ALA A 64 -19.83 13.15 -5.00
C ALA A 64 -20.77 14.08 -4.23
N HIS A 65 -20.56 14.23 -2.92
CA HIS A 65 -21.33 15.16 -2.07
C HIS A 65 -20.97 16.64 -2.29
N SER A 66 -19.81 16.91 -2.90
CA SER A 66 -19.33 18.26 -3.18
C SER A 66 -19.67 18.76 -4.59
N ALA A 67 -20.45 17.98 -5.37
CA ALA A 67 -20.72 18.27 -6.78
C ALA A 67 -21.22 19.70 -7.05
N VAL A 68 -22.15 20.20 -6.23
CA VAL A 68 -22.68 21.57 -6.38
C VAL A 68 -21.59 22.63 -6.16
N ALA A 69 -20.77 22.45 -5.12
CA ALA A 69 -19.67 23.37 -4.82
C ALA A 69 -18.54 23.32 -5.87
N ILE A 70 -18.41 22.20 -6.60
CA ILE A 70 -17.49 22.08 -7.74
C ILE A 70 -18.09 22.80 -8.96
N GLU A 71 -19.38 22.60 -9.22
CA GLU A 71 -20.09 23.20 -10.37
C GLU A 71 -20.16 24.73 -10.27
N ASP A 72 -20.42 25.27 -9.07
CA ASP A 72 -20.48 26.72 -8.84
C ASP A 72 -19.09 27.39 -8.69
N GLY A 73 -18.02 26.59 -8.70
CA GLY A 73 -16.63 27.04 -8.64
C GLY A 73 -16.11 27.36 -7.23
N SER A 74 -16.89 27.12 -6.17
CA SER A 74 -16.45 27.24 -4.78
C SER A 74 -15.29 26.28 -4.46
N ILE A 75 -15.26 25.12 -5.12
CA ILE A 75 -14.14 24.20 -5.19
C ILE A 75 -13.56 24.28 -6.59
N SER A 76 -12.28 24.61 -6.71
CA SER A 76 -11.64 24.78 -8.02
C SER A 76 -11.53 23.44 -8.76
N SER A 77 -11.68 23.50 -10.09
CA SER A 77 -11.44 22.37 -10.99
C SER A 77 -10.04 21.76 -10.80
N ASP A 78 -9.04 22.61 -10.57
CA ASP A 78 -7.65 22.20 -10.36
C ASP A 78 -7.51 21.33 -9.10
N SER A 79 -8.28 21.62 -8.05
CA SER A 79 -8.30 20.80 -6.83
C SER A 79 -8.90 19.42 -7.09
N VAL A 80 -9.97 19.36 -7.90
CA VAL A 80 -10.62 18.10 -8.29
C VAL A 80 -9.69 17.26 -9.17
N GLU A 81 -9.00 17.89 -10.11
CA GLU A 81 -8.00 17.24 -10.96
C GLU A 81 -6.84 16.67 -10.13
N ALA A 82 -6.28 17.47 -9.22
CA ALA A 82 -5.20 17.03 -8.34
C ALA A 82 -5.62 15.84 -7.45
N LEU A 83 -6.85 15.84 -6.93
CA LEU A 83 -7.41 14.71 -6.18
C LEU A 83 -7.60 13.48 -7.07
N GLY A 84 -8.10 13.65 -8.29
CA GLY A 84 -8.24 12.57 -9.26
C GLY A 84 -6.90 11.90 -9.58
N HIS A 85 -5.85 12.71 -9.78
CA HIS A 85 -4.49 12.20 -9.98
C HIS A 85 -3.97 11.45 -8.75
N LEU A 86 -4.12 12.02 -7.54
CA LEU A 86 -3.73 11.34 -6.31
C LEU A 86 -4.46 10.01 -6.12
N MET A 87 -5.77 9.95 -6.36
CA MET A 87 -6.55 8.71 -6.26
C MET A 87 -6.02 7.63 -7.22
N ALA A 88 -5.59 8.00 -8.42
CA ALA A 88 -4.99 7.07 -9.37
C ALA A 88 -3.65 6.52 -8.86
N GLU A 89 -2.77 7.37 -8.32
CA GLU A 89 -1.49 6.96 -7.73
C GLU A 89 -1.68 6.04 -6.51
N LEU A 90 -2.61 6.39 -5.62
CA LEU A 90 -2.96 5.55 -4.47
C LEU A 90 -3.51 4.18 -4.91
N GLY A 91 -4.30 4.15 -5.99
CA GLY A 91 -4.80 2.91 -6.58
C GLY A 91 -3.69 2.02 -7.15
N ALA A 92 -2.72 2.62 -7.83
CA ALA A 92 -1.53 1.92 -8.32
C ALA A 92 -0.69 1.33 -7.17
N LEU A 93 -0.48 2.11 -6.09
CA LEU A 93 0.22 1.66 -4.90
C LEU A 93 -0.51 0.50 -4.19
N ALA A 94 -1.85 0.56 -4.11
CA ALA A 94 -2.66 -0.52 -3.55
C ALA A 94 -2.50 -1.82 -4.35
N ALA A 95 -2.54 -1.74 -5.68
CA ALA A 95 -2.28 -2.89 -6.55
C ALA A 95 -0.86 -3.43 -6.40
N GLY A 96 0.16 -2.56 -6.31
CA GLY A 96 1.54 -2.95 -6.04
C GLY A 96 1.69 -3.68 -4.70
N SER A 97 1.02 -3.19 -3.66
CA SER A 97 0.97 -3.80 -2.33
C SER A 97 0.33 -5.19 -2.37
N MET A 98 -0.75 -5.36 -3.14
CA MET A 98 -1.38 -6.67 -3.36
C MET A 98 -0.41 -7.67 -4.01
N VAL A 99 0.30 -7.26 -5.06
CA VAL A 99 1.27 -8.12 -5.75
C VAL A 99 2.42 -8.51 -4.82
N LEU A 100 2.92 -7.57 -4.02
CA LEU A 100 3.95 -7.82 -3.03
C LEU A 100 3.49 -8.85 -1.99
N ALA A 101 2.33 -8.63 -1.38
CA ALA A 101 1.76 -9.55 -0.41
C ALA A 101 1.59 -10.96 -1.00
N ALA A 102 1.03 -11.07 -2.20
CA ALA A 102 0.84 -12.36 -2.87
C ALA A 102 2.16 -13.10 -3.12
N ARG A 103 3.24 -12.39 -3.46
CA ARG A 103 4.58 -12.99 -3.63
C ARG A 103 5.16 -13.47 -2.31
N CYS A 104 5.09 -12.63 -1.26
CA CYS A 104 5.55 -13.02 0.08
C CYS A 104 4.81 -14.26 0.59
N ARG A 105 3.47 -14.28 0.49
CA ARG A 105 2.62 -15.40 0.93
C ARG A 105 2.93 -16.70 0.19
N ARG A 106 3.27 -16.62 -1.09
CA ARG A 106 3.62 -17.78 -1.91
C ARG A 106 4.87 -18.48 -1.40
N GLU A 107 5.92 -17.72 -1.09
CA GLU A 107 7.18 -18.29 -0.60
C GLU A 107 7.10 -18.74 0.87
N THR A 108 6.15 -18.21 1.65
CA THR A 108 5.93 -18.61 3.05
C THR A 108 4.86 -19.70 3.22
N ALA A 109 4.27 -20.22 2.14
CA ALA A 109 3.11 -21.11 2.21
C ALA A 109 3.36 -22.40 3.01
N ASP A 110 4.58 -22.93 2.95
CA ASP A 110 5.00 -24.16 3.64
C ASP A 110 5.81 -23.89 4.93
N TYR A 111 5.95 -22.62 5.34
CA TYR A 111 6.78 -22.25 6.49
C TYR A 111 6.09 -22.61 7.82
N GLN A 112 6.79 -23.36 8.68
CA GLN A 112 6.39 -23.61 10.07
C GLN A 112 7.39 -22.93 11.01
N PRO A 113 6.98 -21.94 11.83
CA PRO A 113 7.87 -21.30 12.78
C PRO A 113 8.30 -22.30 13.86
N THR A 114 9.61 -22.44 14.06
CA THR A 114 10.24 -23.22 15.15
C THR A 114 10.23 -22.48 16.48
#